data_AF-A0A9X5XA12-F1
#
_entry.id   AF-A0A9X5XA12-F1
#
_cell.length_a   1.000
_cell.length_b   1.000
_cell.length_c   1.000
_cell.angle_alpha   90.00
_cell.angle_beta   90.00
_cell.angle_gamma   90.00
#
_symmetry.space_group_name_H-M   'P 1'
#
loop_
_entity.id
_entity.type
_entity.pdbx_description
1 polymer ?
#
loop_
_entity_poly.entity_id
_entity_poly.type
_entity_poly.pdbx_seq_one_letter_code
_entity_poly.pdbx_strand_id
1 'polypeptide(L)'
;LTEHPVLRNKPNGAGRLVLLPGDPSGGEFATNQGTLRRCADLMLRLNGEFDLIIVDLSAGRSYAVEMALDVTAQPEMRGVETRWLVFHRWTRQHVIAVHGLVFEKHGILEAGEARGHDKRVLRDAIRFVRAAVPDPESPLWSHVSPAQIAWMHKCEEELRVLASEHGIGDSRVLGSVPLEPVLQWREQLITE
;
A
#
# COMPACT_ATOMS: atom_id res chain seq x y z
N LEU A 1 2.37 16.34 -20.18
CA LEU A 1 3.06 15.11 -20.63
C LEU A 1 3.80 14.54 -19.43
N THR A 2 3.66 13.25 -19.14
CA THR A 2 4.31 12.62 -17.97
C THR A 2 5.83 12.57 -18.13
N GLU A 3 6.55 12.88 -17.06
CA GLU A 3 8.03 12.84 -17.08
C GLU A 3 8.57 11.41 -17.05
N HIS A 4 7.79 10.44 -16.54
CA HIS A 4 8.23 9.06 -16.35
C HIS A 4 8.24 8.28 -17.68
N PRO A 5 9.40 7.80 -18.17
CA PRO A 5 9.54 7.18 -19.50
C PRO A 5 8.60 6.01 -19.77
N VAL A 6 8.39 5.13 -18.78
CA VAL A 6 7.51 3.96 -18.92
C VAL A 6 6.03 4.32 -19.07
N LEU A 7 5.62 5.53 -18.68
CA LEU A 7 4.25 6.02 -18.82
C LEU A 7 4.04 6.82 -20.11
N ARG A 8 5.11 7.06 -20.89
CA ARG A 8 5.02 7.76 -22.19
C ARG A 8 4.40 6.88 -23.26
N ASN A 9 4.67 5.58 -23.22
CA ASN A 9 4.11 4.60 -24.14
C ASN A 9 2.83 3.99 -23.55
N LYS A 10 1.71 4.66 -23.82
CA LYS A 10 0.40 4.16 -23.45
C LYS A 10 0.03 2.97 -24.35
N PRO A 11 -0.20 1.76 -23.82
CA PRO A 11 -0.61 0.61 -24.63
C PRO A 11 -1.90 0.90 -25.40
N ASN A 12 -2.05 0.29 -26.58
CA ASN A 12 -3.31 0.37 -27.32
C ASN A 12 -4.45 -0.20 -26.46
N GLY A 13 -5.55 0.56 -26.35
CA GLY A 13 -6.69 0.21 -25.50
C GLY A 13 -6.57 0.64 -24.04
N ALA A 14 -5.45 1.23 -23.59
CA ALA A 14 -5.41 1.79 -22.25
C ALA A 14 -6.42 2.95 -22.12
N GLY A 15 -7.24 2.91 -21.06
CA GLY A 15 -8.25 3.93 -20.77
C GLY A 15 -7.65 5.30 -20.42
N ARG A 16 -8.49 6.29 -20.12
CA ARG A 16 -8.01 7.58 -19.63
C ARG A 16 -7.69 7.46 -18.14
N LEU A 17 -6.50 7.92 -17.73
CA LEU A 17 -6.20 8.15 -16.32
C LEU A 17 -6.71 9.54 -15.96
N VAL A 18 -7.61 9.62 -14.98
CA VAL A 18 -8.13 10.88 -14.45
C VAL A 18 -7.60 11.05 -13.02
N LEU A 19 -7.01 12.20 -12.74
CA LEU A 19 -6.51 12.54 -11.40
C LEU A 19 -7.50 13.49 -10.74
N LEU A 20 -8.00 13.08 -9.58
CA LEU A 20 -8.78 13.95 -8.70
C LEU A 20 -7.83 14.48 -7.63
N PRO A 21 -7.42 15.76 -7.69
CA PRO A 21 -6.47 16.30 -6.72
C PRO A 21 -7.09 16.35 -5.33
N GLY A 22 -6.26 16.05 -4.31
CA GLY A 22 -6.60 16.33 -2.92
C GLY A 22 -6.60 17.83 -2.63
N ASP A 23 -6.84 18.19 -1.37
CA ASP A 23 -6.80 19.58 -0.92
C ASP A 23 -5.34 20.05 -0.72
N PRO A 24 -4.86 21.04 -1.50
CA PRO A 24 -3.51 21.57 -1.37
C PRO A 24 -3.27 22.32 -0.05
N SER A 25 -4.32 22.73 0.66
CA SER A 25 -4.21 23.38 1.97
C SER A 25 -3.91 22.39 3.10
N GLY A 26 -4.03 21.09 2.86
CA GLY A 26 -3.79 20.05 3.85
C GLY A 26 -4.80 20.05 5.00
N GLY A 27 -5.98 20.66 4.81
CA GLY A 27 -7.02 20.74 5.82
C GLY A 27 -7.44 19.36 6.33
N GLU A 28 -7.56 19.22 7.65
CA GLU A 28 -8.11 18.00 8.24
C GLU A 28 -9.58 17.83 7.85
N PHE A 29 -9.95 16.63 7.43
CA PHE A 29 -11.33 16.32 7.07
C PHE A 29 -12.18 16.16 8.34
N ALA A 30 -13.29 16.89 8.43
CA ALA A 30 -14.27 16.64 9.47
C ALA A 30 -14.95 15.28 9.22
N THR A 31 -14.71 14.30 10.10
CA THR A 31 -15.29 12.94 10.09
C THR A 31 -16.71 12.95 10.66
N ASN A 32 -17.62 13.69 10.03
CA ASN A 32 -19.04 13.66 10.38
C ASN A 32 -19.85 12.83 9.37
N GLN A 33 -21.07 12.47 9.75
CA GLN A 33 -21.99 11.67 8.94
C GLN A 33 -22.28 12.29 7.56
N GLY A 34 -22.30 13.63 7.47
CA GLY A 34 -22.47 14.34 6.20
C GLY A 34 -21.29 14.14 5.25
N THR A 35 -20.06 14.19 5.77
CA THR A 35 -18.84 13.89 4.99
C THR A 35 -18.83 12.44 4.54
N LEU A 36 -19.16 11.51 5.43
CA LEU A 36 -19.20 10.08 5.13
C LEU A 36 -20.13 9.77 3.96
N ARG A 37 -21.35 10.32 3.99
CA ARG A 37 -22.33 10.17 2.91
C ARG A 37 -21.82 10.72 1.58
N ARG A 38 -21.21 11.91 1.58
CA ARG A 38 -20.62 12.49 0.36
C ARG A 38 -19.50 11.62 -0.21
N CYS A 39 -18.67 11.02 0.64
CA CYS A 39 -17.61 10.10 0.20
C CYS A 39 -18.20 8.82 -0.42
N ALA A 40 -19.24 8.23 0.18
CA ALA A 40 -19.94 7.08 -0.39
C ALA A 40 -20.58 7.42 -1.75
N ASP A 41 -21.30 8.53 -1.84
CA ASP A 41 -21.91 9.01 -3.08
C ASP A 41 -20.86 9.24 -4.18
N LEU A 42 -19.70 9.81 -3.82
CA LEU A 42 -18.58 9.99 -4.74
C LEU A 42 -18.06 8.65 -5.25
N MET A 43 -17.78 7.70 -4.35
CA MET A 43 -17.26 6.37 -4.73
C MET A 43 -18.24 5.62 -5.62
N LEU A 44 -19.53 5.65 -5.32
CA LEU A 44 -20.56 5.01 -6.15
C LEU A 44 -20.66 5.64 -7.54
N ARG A 45 -20.61 6.97 -7.62
CA ARG A 45 -20.61 7.68 -8.91
C ARG A 45 -19.37 7.32 -9.73
N LEU A 46 -18.18 7.33 -9.12
CA LEU A 46 -16.94 6.95 -9.80
C LEU A 46 -16.97 5.49 -10.25
N ASN A 47 -17.56 4.59 -9.45
CA ASN A 47 -17.67 3.17 -9.80
C ASN A 47 -18.57 2.94 -11.03
N GLY A 48 -19.50 3.86 -11.31
CA GLY A 48 -20.29 3.84 -12.54
C GLY A 48 -19.56 4.42 -13.77
N GLU A 49 -18.45 5.15 -13.57
CA GLU A 49 -17.72 5.86 -14.63
C GLU A 49 -16.37 5.20 -14.98
N PHE A 50 -15.71 4.59 -13.99
CA PHE A 50 -14.35 4.07 -14.11
C PHE A 50 -14.29 2.58 -13.81
N ASP A 51 -13.53 1.84 -14.62
CA ASP A 51 -13.26 0.41 -14.39
C ASP A 51 -12.36 0.17 -13.16
N LEU A 52 -11.53 1.16 -12.79
CA LEU A 52 -10.60 1.11 -11.67
C LEU A 52 -10.49 2.47 -10.98
N ILE A 53 -10.64 2.47 -9.67
CA ILE A 53 -10.47 3.64 -8.81
C ILE A 53 -9.34 3.33 -7.84
N ILE A 54 -8.35 4.22 -7.80
CA ILE A 54 -7.23 4.14 -6.84
C ILE A 54 -7.37 5.34 -5.89
N VAL A 55 -7.48 5.04 -4.61
CA VAL A 55 -7.49 6.04 -3.54
C VAL A 55 -6.15 5.96 -2.82
N ASP A 56 -5.35 7.03 -2.93
CA ASP A 56 -4.10 7.15 -2.20
C ASP A 56 -4.39 7.65 -0.78
N LEU A 57 -3.97 6.88 0.22
CA LEU A 57 -4.19 7.16 1.63
C LEU A 57 -2.83 7.40 2.30
N SER A 58 -2.76 8.45 3.12
CA SER A 58 -1.58 8.72 3.91
C SER A 58 -1.23 7.54 4.82
N ALA A 59 0.06 7.33 5.01
CA ALA A 59 0.59 6.17 5.73
C ALA A 59 0.12 6.10 7.20
N GLY A 60 0.03 4.88 7.71
CA GLY A 60 -0.22 4.60 9.13
C GLY A 60 -1.70 4.62 9.52
N ARG A 61 -1.94 4.70 10.83
CA ARG A 61 -3.28 4.78 11.42
C ARG A 61 -3.76 6.22 11.31
N SER A 62 -4.35 6.57 10.17
CA SER A 62 -4.82 7.92 9.86
C SER A 62 -6.34 7.99 9.80
N TYR A 63 -6.89 9.19 10.04
CA TYR A 63 -8.32 9.45 9.84
C TYR A 63 -8.80 9.11 8.42
N ALA A 64 -7.91 9.17 7.43
CA ALA A 64 -8.21 8.79 6.05
C ALA A 64 -8.47 7.28 5.91
N VAL A 65 -7.67 6.44 6.60
CA VAL A 65 -7.89 4.98 6.65
C VAL A 65 -9.21 4.66 7.34
N GLU A 66 -9.49 5.31 8.47
CA GLU A 66 -10.75 5.13 9.19
C GLU A 66 -11.96 5.53 8.35
N MET A 67 -11.90 6.69 7.69
CA MET A 67 -12.96 7.16 6.79
C MET A 67 -13.16 6.20 5.62
N ALA A 68 -12.08 5.69 5.02
CA ALA A 68 -12.18 4.70 3.95
C ALA A 68 -12.83 3.39 4.43
N LEU A 69 -12.52 2.94 5.65
CA LEU A 69 -13.20 1.80 6.27
C LEU A 69 -14.69 2.09 6.51
N ASP A 70 -15.04 3.27 7.02
CA ASP A 70 -16.44 3.67 7.26
C ASP A 70 -17.24 3.77 5.96
N VAL A 71 -16.64 4.31 4.90
CA VAL A 71 -17.28 4.42 3.57
C VAL A 71 -17.51 3.02 3.00
N THR A 72 -16.49 2.18 2.98
CA THR A 72 -16.56 0.85 2.36
C THR A 72 -17.42 -0.14 3.15
N ALA A 73 -17.71 0.15 4.42
CA ALA A 73 -18.66 -0.61 5.24
C ALA A 73 -20.14 -0.28 4.95
N GLN A 74 -20.44 0.85 4.27
CA GLN A 74 -21.81 1.29 4.07
C GLN A 74 -22.64 0.24 3.30
N PRO A 75 -23.92 0.02 3.66
CA PRO A 75 -24.79 -0.92 2.97
C PRO A 75 -24.86 -0.69 1.46
N GLU A 76 -24.81 0.56 1.02
CA GLU A 76 -24.84 0.97 -0.39
C GLU A 76 -23.60 0.52 -1.16
N MET A 77 -22.50 0.24 -0.46
CA MET A 77 -21.25 -0.27 -1.05
C MET A 77 -21.25 -1.80 -1.19
N ARG A 78 -22.29 -2.51 -0.74
CA ARG A 78 -22.42 -3.98 -0.86
C ARG A 78 -22.60 -4.39 -2.33
N GLY A 79 -21.48 -4.51 -3.05
CA GLY A 79 -21.43 -4.79 -4.47
C GLY A 79 -20.26 -4.11 -5.19
N VAL A 80 -19.66 -3.11 -4.54
CA VAL A 80 -18.42 -2.49 -5.00
C VAL A 80 -17.23 -3.32 -4.51
N GLU A 81 -16.51 -3.97 -5.42
CA GLU A 81 -15.30 -4.71 -5.07
C GLU A 81 -14.23 -3.74 -4.58
N THR A 82 -13.76 -3.93 -3.34
CA THR A 82 -12.70 -3.11 -2.76
C THR A 82 -11.51 -3.98 -2.37
N ARG A 83 -10.31 -3.54 -2.71
CA ARG A 83 -9.04 -4.17 -2.33
C ARG A 83 -8.16 -3.16 -1.62
N TRP A 84 -7.37 -3.63 -0.65
CA TRP A 84 -6.46 -2.80 0.13
C TRP A 84 -5.03 -3.16 -0.22
N LEU A 85 -4.27 -2.20 -0.74
CA LEU A 85 -2.86 -2.38 -1.05
C LEU A 85 -2.01 -1.71 0.05
N VAL A 86 -1.32 -2.51 0.84
CA VAL A 86 -0.44 -2.03 1.91
C VAL A 86 0.99 -2.02 1.39
N PHE A 87 1.48 -0.82 1.06
CA PHE A 87 2.85 -0.59 0.66
C PHE A 87 3.75 -0.48 1.88
N HIS A 88 4.92 -1.12 1.80
CA HIS A 88 5.90 -0.99 2.87
C HIS A 88 7.32 -1.18 2.38
N ARG A 89 8.28 -0.50 3.02
CA ARG A 89 9.69 -0.72 2.74
C ARG A 89 10.10 -2.13 3.13
N TRP A 90 11.02 -2.71 2.36
CA TRP A 90 11.56 -4.04 2.61
C TRP A 90 12.70 -3.99 3.65
N THR A 91 12.34 -3.67 4.88
CA THR A 91 13.25 -3.67 6.03
C THR A 91 12.58 -4.31 7.26
N ARG A 92 13.39 -4.77 8.22
CA ARG A 92 12.89 -5.44 9.44
C ARG A 92 11.86 -4.60 10.19
N GLN A 93 12.15 -3.31 10.40
CA GLN A 93 11.26 -2.38 11.09
C GLN A 93 9.90 -2.26 10.39
N HIS A 94 9.89 -2.15 9.06
CA HIS A 94 8.65 -1.95 8.31
C HIS A 94 7.85 -3.24 8.16
N VAL A 95 8.48 -4.41 8.07
CA VAL A 95 7.79 -5.71 8.15
C VAL A 95 7.00 -5.81 9.46
N ILE A 96 7.61 -5.46 10.59
CA ILE A 96 6.95 -5.46 11.90
C ILE A 96 5.85 -4.38 11.97
N ALA A 97 6.15 -3.16 11.50
CA ALA A 97 5.18 -2.06 11.54
C ALA A 97 3.91 -2.37 10.72
N VAL A 98 4.04 -3.02 9.57
CA VAL A 98 2.91 -3.45 8.73
C VAL A 98 2.07 -4.50 9.42
N HIS A 99 2.71 -5.45 10.12
CA HIS A 99 1.98 -6.39 10.94
C HIS A 99 1.11 -5.67 11.98
N GLY A 100 1.71 -4.71 12.69
CA GLY A 100 1.01 -3.86 13.65
C GLY A 100 -0.12 -3.01 13.02
N LEU A 101 0.07 -2.53 11.80
CA LEU A 101 -0.94 -1.77 11.06
C LEU A 101 -2.13 -2.64 10.65
N VAL A 102 -1.92 -3.91 10.31
CA VAL A 102 -2.98 -4.77 9.76
C VAL A 102 -3.64 -5.63 10.83
N PHE A 103 -2.85 -6.36 11.61
CA PHE A 103 -3.33 -7.48 12.43
C PHE A 103 -3.47 -7.18 13.92
N GLU A 104 -2.67 -6.26 14.45
CA GLU A 104 -2.69 -5.95 15.88
C GLU A 104 -3.85 -5.04 16.28
N LYS A 105 -3.90 -4.72 17.58
CA LYS A 105 -4.92 -3.86 18.17
C LYS A 105 -4.95 -2.48 17.51
N HIS A 106 -6.14 -2.02 17.15
CA HIS A 106 -6.42 -0.83 16.35
C HIS A 106 -5.79 -0.86 14.94
N GLY A 107 -5.44 -2.05 14.44
CA GLY A 107 -5.07 -2.26 13.06
C GLY A 107 -6.30 -2.32 12.13
N ILE A 108 -6.06 -2.37 10.83
CA ILE A 108 -7.09 -2.35 9.78
C ILE A 108 -8.17 -3.42 10.00
N LEU A 109 -7.79 -4.62 10.43
CA LEU A 109 -8.76 -5.71 10.61
C LEU A 109 -9.72 -5.48 11.77
N GLU A 110 -9.21 -5.06 12.94
CA GLU A 110 -10.07 -4.74 14.09
C GLU A 110 -10.87 -3.47 13.84
N ALA A 111 -10.23 -2.43 13.28
CA ALA A 111 -10.88 -1.17 12.95
C ALA A 111 -12.01 -1.34 11.92
N GLY A 112 -11.82 -2.23 10.94
CA GLY A 112 -12.84 -2.58 9.96
C GLY A 112 -13.98 -3.39 10.56
N GLU A 113 -13.67 -4.41 11.37
CA GLU A 113 -14.67 -5.21 12.09
C GLU A 113 -15.57 -4.33 12.97
N ALA A 114 -14.97 -3.39 13.71
CA ALA A 114 -15.69 -2.43 14.54
C ALA A 114 -16.63 -1.50 13.73
N ARG A 115 -16.39 -1.35 12.42
CA ARG A 115 -17.18 -0.54 11.49
C ARG A 115 -18.17 -1.33 10.65
N GLY A 116 -18.26 -2.65 10.86
CA GLY A 116 -19.25 -3.51 10.18
C GLY A 116 -18.71 -4.32 9.01
N HIS A 117 -17.38 -4.36 8.79
CA HIS A 117 -16.78 -5.30 7.84
C HIS A 117 -16.77 -6.72 8.41
N ASP A 118 -16.95 -7.72 7.54
CA ASP A 118 -16.56 -9.09 7.88
C ASP A 118 -15.04 -9.18 7.91
N LYS A 119 -14.48 -9.52 9.07
CA LYS A 119 -13.03 -9.56 9.30
C LYS A 119 -12.30 -10.50 8.35
N ARG A 120 -12.89 -11.65 8.01
CA ARG A 120 -12.27 -12.63 7.12
C ARG A 120 -12.27 -12.12 5.68
N VAL A 121 -13.40 -11.59 5.22
CA VAL A 121 -13.53 -10.98 3.88
C VAL A 121 -12.56 -9.81 3.74
N LEU A 122 -12.47 -8.91 4.74
CA LEU A 122 -11.54 -7.80 4.74
C LEU A 122 -10.08 -8.29 4.72
N ARG A 123 -9.75 -9.30 5.54
CA ARG A 123 -8.42 -9.92 5.55
C ARG A 123 -8.04 -10.51 4.19
N ASP A 124 -8.98 -11.09 3.48
CA ASP A 124 -8.77 -11.68 2.16
C ASP A 124 -8.74 -10.62 1.05
N ALA A 125 -9.17 -9.39 1.32
CA ALA A 125 -9.09 -8.24 0.42
C ALA A 125 -7.79 -7.44 0.54
N ILE A 126 -7.01 -7.64 1.61
CA ILE A 126 -5.72 -6.98 1.82
C ILE A 126 -4.60 -7.70 1.06
N ARG A 127 -3.77 -6.94 0.34
CA ARG A 127 -2.54 -7.40 -0.31
C ARG A 127 -1.38 -6.48 0.05
N PHE A 128 -0.17 -7.03 0.03
CA PHE A 128 1.04 -6.30 0.37
C PHE A 128 1.86 -6.01 -0.88
N VAL A 129 2.50 -4.84 -0.90
CA VAL A 129 3.47 -4.45 -1.93
C VAL A 129 4.78 -4.09 -1.25
N ARG A 130 5.85 -4.82 -1.60
CA ARG A 130 7.19 -4.61 -1.03
C ARG A 130 7.91 -3.52 -1.83
N ALA A 131 8.21 -2.40 -1.21
CA ALA A 131 8.97 -1.30 -1.81
C ALA A 131 10.43 -1.35 -1.38
N ALA A 132 11.33 -0.81 -2.21
CA ALA A 132 12.77 -0.79 -1.95
C ALA A 132 13.34 -2.20 -1.70
N VAL A 133 12.88 -3.17 -2.48
CA VAL A 133 13.47 -4.52 -2.49
C VAL A 133 14.82 -4.46 -3.21
N PRO A 134 15.91 -4.96 -2.61
CA PRO A 134 17.19 -5.08 -3.29
C PRO A 134 17.08 -5.93 -4.56
N ASP A 135 17.71 -5.50 -5.65
CA ASP A 135 17.73 -6.23 -6.93
C ASP A 135 19.18 -6.39 -7.42
N PRO A 136 19.88 -7.45 -6.99
CA PRO A 136 21.28 -7.69 -7.37
C PRO A 136 21.50 -7.87 -8.87
N GLU A 137 20.47 -8.29 -9.61
CA GLU A 137 20.53 -8.52 -11.06
C GLU A 137 20.33 -7.22 -11.85
N SER A 138 19.93 -6.13 -11.20
CA SER A 138 19.78 -4.84 -11.85
C SER A 138 21.15 -4.26 -12.24
N PRO A 139 21.29 -3.69 -13.45
CA PRO A 139 22.54 -3.03 -13.89
C PRO A 139 23.06 -1.96 -12.93
N LEU A 140 22.19 -1.39 -12.10
CA LEU A 140 22.56 -0.41 -11.08
C LEU A 140 23.49 -0.98 -10.00
N TRP A 141 23.49 -2.30 -9.82
CA TRP A 141 24.28 -3.02 -8.81
C TRP A 141 25.50 -3.73 -9.40
N SER A 142 25.84 -3.49 -10.68
CA SER A 142 26.94 -4.16 -11.37
C SER A 142 28.33 -3.92 -10.77
N HIS A 143 28.46 -2.96 -9.85
CA HIS A 143 29.68 -2.58 -9.17
C HIS A 143 29.85 -3.26 -7.80
N VAL A 144 28.86 -4.06 -7.37
CA VAL A 144 28.83 -4.68 -6.04
C VAL A 144 29.61 -6.01 -6.07
N SER A 145 30.39 -6.27 -5.01
CA SER A 145 31.21 -7.47 -4.93
C SER A 145 30.37 -8.74 -4.72
N PRO A 146 30.86 -9.94 -5.08
CA PRO A 146 30.15 -11.20 -4.83
C PRO A 146 29.81 -11.43 -3.35
N ALA A 147 30.67 -10.99 -2.43
CA ALA A 147 30.42 -11.08 -0.99
C ALA A 147 29.24 -10.20 -0.55
N GLN A 148 29.12 -8.99 -1.10
CA GLN A 148 28.00 -8.09 -0.84
C GLN A 148 26.70 -8.63 -1.44
N ILE A 149 26.74 -9.22 -2.64
CA ILE A 149 25.57 -9.89 -3.25
C ILE A 149 25.10 -11.05 -2.36
N ALA A 150 26.02 -11.91 -1.90
CA ALA A 150 25.70 -13.01 -0.99
C ALA A 150 25.08 -12.51 0.33
N TRP A 151 25.61 -11.41 0.88
CA TRP A 151 25.03 -10.76 2.06
C TRP A 151 23.62 -10.22 1.79
N MET A 152 23.38 -9.58 0.65
CA MET A 152 22.04 -9.09 0.26
C MET A 152 21.02 -10.23 0.17
N HIS A 153 21.37 -11.36 -0.43
CA HIS A 153 20.50 -12.54 -0.47
C HIS A 153 20.19 -13.10 0.92
N LYS A 154 21.18 -13.11 1.81
CA LYS A 154 20.95 -13.53 3.20
C LYS A 154 19.97 -12.59 3.91
N CYS A 155 20.14 -11.28 3.78
CA CYS A 155 19.21 -10.30 4.34
C CYS A 155 17.81 -10.44 3.74
N GLU A 156 17.70 -10.70 2.44
CA GLU A 156 16.43 -10.95 1.78
C GLU A 156 15.72 -12.17 2.38
N GLU A 157 16.43 -13.28 2.57
CA GLU A 157 15.87 -14.51 3.13
C GLU A 157 15.41 -14.29 4.59
N GLU A 158 16.21 -13.62 5.41
CA GLU A 158 15.84 -13.27 6.79
C GLU A 158 14.56 -12.42 6.83
N LEU A 159 14.39 -11.48 5.89
CA LEU A 159 13.18 -10.67 5.78
C LEU A 159 11.97 -11.47 5.30
N ARG A 160 12.16 -12.43 4.39
CA ARG A 160 11.08 -13.33 3.92
C ARG A 160 10.58 -14.22 5.05
N VAL A 161 11.49 -14.79 5.84
CA VAL A 161 11.14 -15.59 7.03
C VAL A 161 10.35 -14.73 8.02
N LEU A 162 10.85 -13.55 8.36
CA LEU A 162 10.17 -12.63 9.27
C LEU A 162 8.78 -12.23 8.76
N ALA A 163 8.65 -11.93 7.46
CA ALA A 163 7.39 -11.60 6.83
C ALA A 163 6.37 -12.76 6.89
N SER A 164 6.85 -13.99 6.68
CA SER A 164 6.03 -15.19 6.80
C SER A 164 5.49 -15.38 8.23
N GLU A 165 6.36 -15.25 9.23
CA GLU A 165 6.00 -15.33 10.66
C GLU A 165 4.94 -14.29 11.05
N HIS A 166 4.97 -13.12 10.42
CA HIS A 166 4.03 -12.03 10.66
C HIS A 166 2.78 -12.07 9.74
N GLY A 167 2.60 -13.13 8.95
CA GLY A 167 1.42 -13.29 8.09
C GLY A 167 1.38 -12.34 6.88
N ILE A 168 2.52 -11.76 6.51
CA ILE A 168 2.73 -10.93 5.31
C ILE A 168 3.65 -11.61 4.27
N GLY A 169 3.72 -12.94 4.33
CA GLY A 169 4.47 -13.78 3.41
C GLY A 169 3.93 -13.79 1.97
N ASP A 170 4.60 -14.53 1.10
CA ASP A 170 4.46 -14.42 -0.36
C ASP A 170 3.05 -14.70 -0.89
N SER A 171 2.24 -15.54 -0.21
CA SER A 171 0.85 -15.82 -0.60
C SER A 171 -0.07 -14.60 -0.55
N ARG A 172 0.36 -13.50 0.09
CA ARG A 172 -0.40 -12.25 0.23
C ARG A 172 0.27 -11.06 -0.44
N VAL A 173 1.43 -11.26 -1.06
CA VAL A 173 2.19 -10.21 -1.75
C VAL A 173 1.72 -10.14 -3.20
N LEU A 174 1.34 -8.94 -3.65
CA LEU A 174 0.90 -8.70 -5.03
C LEU A 174 2.07 -8.32 -5.94
N GLY A 175 3.15 -7.80 -5.37
CA GLY A 175 4.36 -7.48 -6.12
C GLY A 175 5.42 -6.78 -5.30
N SER A 176 6.52 -6.43 -5.97
CA SER A 176 7.59 -5.60 -5.45
C SER A 176 7.85 -4.40 -6.37
N VAL A 177 8.28 -3.30 -5.77
CA VAL A 177 8.77 -2.12 -6.48
C VAL A 177 10.25 -1.96 -6.11
N PRO A 178 11.19 -2.26 -7.04
CA PRO A 178 12.60 -2.02 -6.80
C PRO A 178 12.84 -0.50 -6.70
N LEU A 179 13.72 -0.09 -5.78
CA LEU A 179 14.15 1.32 -5.67
C LEU A 179 15.68 1.40 -5.78
N GLU A 180 16.16 2.49 -6.36
CA GLU A 180 17.59 2.78 -6.45
C GLU A 180 18.23 2.95 -5.05
N PRO A 181 19.43 2.39 -4.81
CA PRO A 181 20.03 2.19 -3.49
C PRO A 181 20.36 3.43 -2.64
N VAL A 182 20.45 4.62 -3.23
CA VAL A 182 21.11 5.77 -2.59
C VAL A 182 20.39 6.22 -1.30
N LEU A 183 19.08 5.96 -1.18
CA LEU A 183 18.30 6.32 0.01
C LEU A 183 18.32 5.27 1.12
N GLN A 184 18.59 4.00 0.81
CA GLN A 184 18.55 2.91 1.81
C GLN A 184 19.79 2.92 2.72
N TRP A 185 20.95 3.30 2.19
CA TRP A 185 22.22 3.26 2.91
C TRP A 185 22.43 4.45 3.86
N ARG A 186 21.76 5.59 3.62
CA ARG A 186 21.84 6.75 4.52
C ARG A 186 21.10 6.55 5.84
N GLU A 187 20.03 5.76 5.87
CA GLU A 187 19.27 5.52 7.11
C GLU A 187 20.01 4.56 8.06
N GLN A 188 20.75 3.56 7.55
CA GLN A 188 21.51 2.64 8.42
C GLN A 188 22.75 3.29 9.06
N LEU A 189 23.42 4.21 8.36
CA LEU A 189 24.62 4.90 8.87
C LEU A 189 24.35 5.89 10.03
N ILE A 190 23.08 6.25 10.29
CA ILE A 190 22.72 7.21 11.35
C ILE A 190 22.34 6.49 12.64
N THR A 191 22.10 5.17 12.60
CA THR A 191 21.62 4.37 13.73
C THR A 191 22.70 3.48 14.39
N GLU A 192 23.97 3.63 14.02
CA GLU A 192 25.12 3.05 14.75
C GLU A 192 25.89 4.11 15.56
#